data_AF-A0AB39DAD4-F1
#
_entry.id   AF-A0AB39DAD4-F1
#
_cell.length_a   1.000
_cell.length_b   1.000
_cell.length_c   1.000
_cell.angle_alpha   90.00
_cell.angle_beta   90.00
_cell.angle_gamma   90.00
#
_symmetry.space_group_name_H-M   'P 1'
#
loop_
_entity.id
_entity.type
_entity.pdbx_description
1 polymer ?
#
loop_
_entity_poly.entity_id
_entity_poly.type
_entity_poly.pdbx_seq_one_letter_code
_entity_poly.pdbx_strand_id
1 'polypeptide(L)'
;MPAAETDLPDRASNSAEHGDSRRAYREILMNSRSLLMAATAALAFGLAAPAAQAKTASALKAPPAAPYKTVSSLVPLPDFIPGMGQLFVDPATLPAGPFLGYDHDGNLVNTTYMIPLSLMKADMHLNDLKVPAGVKVDHVDMMYNAGHPGVAEPHIHIVLWHVPAAQESRVAK
;
A
#
# COMPACT_ATOMS: atom_id res chain seq x y z
N MET A 1 29.88 33.83 -75.14
CA MET A 1 30.81 32.79 -75.62
C MET A 1 30.94 31.71 -74.57
N PRO A 2 30.71 30.43 -74.89
CA PRO A 2 29.59 29.81 -75.62
C PRO A 2 28.72 28.97 -74.63
N ALA A 3 27.56 28.39 -74.92
CA ALA A 3 26.53 28.41 -75.97
C ALA A 3 25.30 27.70 -75.34
N ALA A 4 24.07 28.14 -75.61
CA ALA A 4 23.09 27.49 -76.50
C ALA A 4 21.88 26.97 -75.67
N GLU A 5 20.62 27.30 -75.99
CA GLU A 5 19.79 26.68 -77.07
C GLU A 5 19.46 25.21 -76.68
N THR A 6 18.23 24.69 -76.69
CA THR A 6 16.95 25.09 -77.30
C THR A 6 15.88 24.03 -76.97
N ASP A 7 14.60 24.42 -77.16
CA ASP A 7 13.51 23.70 -77.86
C ASP A 7 13.16 22.23 -77.54
N LEU A 8 11.95 21.97 -77.02
CA LEU A 8 10.68 21.63 -77.72
C LEU A 8 10.57 20.12 -78.06
N PRO A 9 9.41 19.57 -78.47
CA PRO A 9 8.02 20.05 -78.32
C PRO A 9 7.01 18.98 -77.80
N ASP A 10 5.81 19.49 -77.54
CA ASP A 10 4.49 18.88 -77.77
C ASP A 10 4.42 17.73 -78.79
N ARG A 11 3.57 16.73 -78.50
CA ARG A 11 2.29 16.56 -79.23
C ARG A 11 1.44 15.42 -78.69
N ALA A 12 0.17 15.77 -78.51
CA ALA A 12 -0.97 14.90 -78.27
C ALA A 12 -1.19 13.86 -79.38
N SER A 13 -1.79 12.73 -79.02
CA SER A 13 -2.89 12.14 -79.79
C SER A 13 -3.62 11.05 -78.99
N ASN A 14 -4.87 10.89 -79.41
CA ASN A 14 -5.99 10.23 -78.79
C ASN A 14 -5.98 8.69 -78.88
N SER A 15 -6.99 8.12 -78.22
CA SER A 15 -7.84 6.98 -78.61
C SER A 15 -7.50 5.55 -78.16
N ALA A 16 -8.50 5.03 -77.41
CA ALA A 16 -9.14 3.71 -77.52
C ALA A 16 -8.31 2.45 -77.23
N GLU A 17 -8.78 1.60 -76.30
CA GLU A 17 -9.61 0.44 -76.67
C GLU A 17 -10.02 -0.40 -75.46
N HIS A 18 -11.06 -1.18 -75.70
CA HIS A 18 -11.89 -1.95 -74.80
C HIS A 18 -11.28 -3.34 -74.53
N GLY A 19 -11.25 -3.75 -73.26
CA GLY A 19 -11.47 -5.14 -72.83
C GLY A 19 -10.30 -6.14 -72.93
N ASP A 20 -9.86 -6.64 -71.77
CA ASP A 20 -10.03 -8.08 -71.51
C ASP A 20 -10.26 -8.32 -70.02
N SER A 21 -11.20 -9.20 -69.80
CA SER A 21 -11.75 -9.66 -68.54
C SER A 21 -10.78 -10.61 -67.86
N ARG A 22 -11.16 -10.94 -66.62
CA ARG A 22 -10.71 -12.10 -65.84
C ARG A 22 -9.51 -11.81 -64.94
N ARG A 23 -9.76 -12.12 -63.68
CA ARG A 23 -8.84 -12.21 -62.54
C ARG A 23 -8.68 -10.87 -61.84
N ALA A 24 -9.00 -10.70 -60.58
CA ALA A 24 -9.71 -11.48 -59.60
C ALA A 24 -9.92 -10.51 -58.42
N TYR A 25 -10.89 -10.81 -57.56
CA TYR A 25 -11.00 -10.24 -56.21
C TYR A 25 -11.27 -8.72 -56.12
N ARG A 26 -12.44 -8.30 -56.60
CA ARG A 26 -13.08 -7.07 -56.09
C ARG A 26 -14.54 -7.36 -55.76
N GLU A 27 -14.91 -6.90 -54.57
CA GLU A 27 -16.27 -6.59 -54.13
C GLU A 27 -17.17 -7.76 -53.71
N ILE A 28 -17.05 -8.14 -52.43
CA ILE A 28 -18.24 -8.47 -51.66
C ILE A 28 -18.58 -7.22 -50.85
N LEU A 29 -19.36 -6.34 -51.48
CA LEU A 29 -20.14 -5.31 -50.81
C LEU A 29 -21.56 -5.85 -50.56
N MET A 30 -22.07 -5.48 -49.39
CA MET A 30 -23.47 -5.27 -49.07
C MET A 30 -24.42 -6.46 -48.84
N ASN A 31 -24.77 -6.58 -47.55
CA ASN A 31 -26.15 -6.47 -47.04
C ASN A 31 -27.26 -7.21 -47.78
N SER A 32 -27.88 -8.17 -47.08
CA SER A 32 -29.34 -8.35 -47.10
C SER A 32 -29.81 -9.12 -45.86
N ARG A 33 -30.87 -8.60 -45.24
CA ARG A 33 -31.47 -8.96 -43.95
C ARG A 33 -32.38 -10.18 -44.08
N SER A 34 -32.49 -11.00 -43.02
CA SER A 34 -33.75 -11.50 -42.41
C SER A 34 -33.44 -12.67 -41.46
N LEU A 35 -33.49 -12.44 -40.14
CA LEU A 35 -34.57 -12.81 -39.21
C LEU A 35 -34.67 -14.31 -38.93
N LEU A 36 -34.12 -14.74 -37.78
CA LEU A 36 -34.79 -15.71 -36.91
C LEU A 36 -34.36 -15.46 -35.46
N MET A 37 -35.36 -15.49 -34.57
CA MET A 37 -35.29 -15.19 -33.15
C MET A 37 -34.30 -16.05 -32.36
N ALA A 38 -33.68 -15.46 -31.35
CA ALA A 38 -33.38 -16.15 -30.10
C ALA A 38 -33.68 -15.21 -28.92
N ALA A 39 -34.49 -15.70 -28.00
CA ALA A 39 -35.18 -14.98 -26.96
C ALA A 39 -34.25 -14.34 -25.91
N THR A 40 -34.70 -13.18 -25.43
CA THR A 40 -34.23 -12.44 -24.27
C THR A 40 -34.21 -13.27 -22.99
N ALA A 41 -33.06 -13.33 -22.33
CA ALA A 41 -32.96 -13.57 -20.89
C ALA A 41 -32.17 -12.40 -20.28
N ALA A 42 -32.90 -11.37 -19.85
CA ALA A 42 -32.35 -10.30 -19.02
C ALA A 42 -32.11 -10.87 -17.62
N LEU A 43 -30.85 -11.22 -17.31
CA LEU A 43 -30.43 -11.50 -15.94
C LEU A 43 -29.74 -10.25 -15.40
N ALA A 44 -30.54 -9.36 -14.81
CA ALA A 44 -30.05 -8.30 -13.95
C ALA A 44 -29.46 -8.93 -12.68
N PHE A 45 -28.14 -9.12 -12.65
CA PHE A 45 -27.40 -9.28 -11.40
C PHE A 45 -26.65 -7.98 -11.11
N GLY A 46 -27.42 -7.00 -10.65
CA GLY A 46 -26.90 -5.93 -9.81
C GLY A 46 -26.50 -6.54 -8.46
N LEU A 47 -25.27 -7.03 -8.38
CA LEU A 47 -24.55 -7.13 -7.12
C LEU A 47 -23.50 -6.04 -7.15
N ALA A 48 -23.93 -4.82 -6.79
CA ALA A 48 -23.00 -3.91 -6.14
C ALA A 48 -22.52 -4.65 -4.89
N ALA A 49 -21.35 -5.29 -4.99
CA ALA A 49 -20.64 -5.70 -3.80
C ALA A 49 -20.56 -4.43 -2.94
N PRO A 50 -21.03 -4.45 -1.67
CA PRO A 50 -20.52 -3.46 -0.76
C PRO A 50 -19.01 -3.69 -0.79
N ALA A 51 -18.26 -2.73 -1.34
CA ALA A 51 -16.89 -2.58 -0.95
C ALA A 51 -16.96 -2.39 0.56
N ALA A 52 -16.82 -3.49 1.29
CA ALA A 52 -16.37 -3.46 2.66
C ALA A 52 -14.93 -2.95 2.61
N GLN A 53 -14.78 -1.67 2.29
CA GLN A 53 -13.78 -0.84 2.92
C GLN A 53 -14.18 -0.86 4.38
N ALA A 54 -13.82 -1.95 5.06
CA ALA A 54 -13.50 -1.87 6.47
C ALA A 54 -12.54 -0.69 6.52
N LYS A 55 -13.03 0.44 7.01
CA LYS A 55 -12.18 1.55 7.38
C LYS A 55 -11.24 0.91 8.39
N THR A 56 -10.04 0.55 7.97
CA THR A 56 -8.97 0.19 8.88
C THR A 56 -8.87 1.41 9.77
N ALA A 57 -9.41 1.33 10.98
CA ALA A 57 -9.30 2.43 11.92
C ALA A 57 -7.81 2.71 12.02
N SER A 58 -7.44 3.92 11.63
CA SER A 58 -6.04 4.24 11.46
C SER A 58 -5.37 4.11 12.82
N ALA A 59 -4.38 3.23 12.93
CA ALA A 59 -3.56 3.12 14.13
C ALA A 59 -2.77 4.40 14.42
N LEU A 60 -2.86 5.42 13.56
CA LEU A 60 -2.32 6.75 13.78
C LEU A 60 -2.98 7.48 14.96
N LYS A 61 -4.18 7.06 15.39
CA LYS A 61 -4.90 7.66 16.52
C LYS A 61 -5.29 6.62 17.56
N ALA A 62 -5.11 6.98 18.83
CA ALA A 62 -5.62 6.21 19.96
C ALA A 62 -7.13 6.40 20.15
N PRO A 63 -7.86 5.37 20.64
CA PRO A 63 -7.37 4.00 20.77
C PRO A 63 -7.29 3.31 19.39
N PRO A 64 -6.26 2.49 19.13
CA PRO A 64 -6.25 1.61 17.97
C PRO A 64 -7.45 0.64 18.03
N ALA A 65 -7.94 0.20 16.87
CA ALA A 65 -8.99 -0.81 16.81
C ALA A 65 -8.54 -2.15 17.41
N ALA A 66 -9.49 -3.04 17.70
CA ALA A 66 -9.19 -4.41 18.15
C ALA A 66 -8.14 -5.09 17.24
N PRO A 67 -7.25 -5.94 17.80
CA PRO A 67 -7.31 -6.57 19.13
C PRO A 67 -6.60 -5.80 20.26
N TYR A 68 -6.13 -4.58 20.01
CA TYR A 68 -5.31 -3.84 20.97
C TYR A 68 -6.05 -3.50 22.29
N LYS A 69 -5.32 -3.59 23.41
CA LYS A 69 -5.73 -3.17 24.76
C LYS A 69 -4.70 -2.19 25.33
N THR A 70 -5.14 -1.30 26.23
CA THR A 70 -4.20 -0.43 26.96
C THR A 70 -3.34 -1.29 27.88
N VAL A 71 -2.03 -1.05 27.92
CA VAL A 71 -1.11 -1.82 28.77
C VAL A 71 -1.44 -1.68 30.25
N SER A 72 -1.87 -0.50 30.69
CA SER A 72 -2.31 -0.22 32.07
C SER A 72 -3.53 -1.04 32.51
N SER A 73 -4.34 -1.54 31.57
CA SER A 73 -5.44 -2.46 31.88
C SER A 73 -4.99 -3.93 32.04
N LEU A 74 -3.76 -4.25 31.64
CA LEU A 74 -3.20 -5.61 31.67
C LEU A 74 -2.25 -5.82 32.85
N VAL A 75 -1.51 -4.77 33.21
CA VAL A 75 -0.47 -4.79 34.25
C VAL A 75 -0.53 -3.48 35.05
N PRO A 76 -0.14 -3.48 36.34
CA PRO A 76 -0.24 -2.30 37.21
C PRO A 76 0.84 -1.24 36.86
N LEU A 77 0.63 -0.56 35.75
CA LEU A 77 1.44 0.54 35.25
C LEU A 77 0.57 1.79 35.07
N PRO A 78 1.15 3.01 35.09
CA PRO A 78 0.41 4.21 34.76
C PRO A 78 -0.11 4.16 33.32
N ASP A 79 -1.21 4.88 33.06
CA ASP A 79 -1.80 4.98 31.71
C ASP A 79 -0.83 5.59 30.70
N PHE A 80 0.04 6.50 31.14
CA PHE A 80 1.06 7.13 30.33
C PHE A 80 2.44 6.89 30.93
N ILE A 81 3.36 6.38 30.11
CA ILE A 81 4.73 6.05 30.52
C ILE A 81 5.67 7.11 29.95
N PRO A 82 6.34 7.92 30.79
CA PRO A 82 7.35 8.87 30.33
C PRO A 82 8.41 8.20 29.44
N GLY A 83 8.63 8.76 28.26
CA GLY A 83 9.51 8.24 27.21
C GLY A 83 8.85 7.27 26.23
N MET A 84 7.65 6.74 26.51
CA MET A 84 6.98 5.73 25.66
C MET A 84 5.57 6.14 25.23
N GLY A 85 4.86 6.91 26.06
CA GLY A 85 3.51 7.38 25.82
C GLY A 85 2.43 6.50 26.46
N GLN A 86 1.19 6.67 26.02
CA GLN A 86 0.12 5.72 26.33
C GLN A 86 0.29 4.49 25.45
N LEU A 87 0.52 3.33 26.07
CA LEU A 87 0.82 2.10 25.35
C LEU A 87 -0.41 1.23 25.11
N PHE A 88 -0.50 0.70 23.90
CA PHE A 88 -1.46 -0.32 23.49
C PHE A 88 -0.75 -1.54 22.92
N VAL A 89 -1.28 -2.74 23.17
CA VAL A 89 -0.70 -4.00 22.66
C VAL A 89 -1.81 -5.00 22.35
N ASP A 90 -1.60 -5.85 21.35
CA ASP A 90 -2.37 -7.09 21.22
C ASP A 90 -1.89 -8.07 22.29
N PRO A 91 -2.73 -8.48 23.27
CA PRO A 91 -2.30 -9.40 24.32
C PRO A 91 -1.71 -10.71 23.80
N ALA A 92 -2.07 -11.15 22.59
CA ALA A 92 -1.55 -12.37 21.99
C ALA A 92 -0.08 -12.27 21.57
N THR A 93 0.50 -11.06 21.53
CA THR A 93 1.91 -10.84 21.14
C THR A 93 2.83 -10.55 22.32
N LEU A 94 2.29 -10.58 23.55
CA LEU A 94 3.08 -10.44 24.76
C LEU A 94 4.05 -11.62 24.95
N PRO A 95 5.24 -11.40 25.55
CA PRO A 95 5.72 -10.11 26.09
C PRO A 95 6.37 -9.19 25.04
N ALA A 96 6.56 -9.66 23.80
CA ALA A 96 7.42 -8.98 22.82
C ALA A 96 6.77 -7.74 22.17
N GLY A 97 5.46 -7.76 21.93
CA GLY A 97 4.76 -6.69 21.19
C GLY A 97 4.59 -6.99 19.70
N PRO A 98 4.32 -5.98 18.84
CA PRO A 98 4.61 -4.56 19.07
C PRO A 98 3.66 -3.86 20.04
N PHE A 99 4.23 -2.94 20.82
CA PHE A 99 3.51 -1.94 21.60
C PHE A 99 3.39 -0.65 20.80
N LEU A 100 2.19 -0.08 20.70
CA LEU A 100 1.94 1.21 20.05
C LEU A 100 1.90 2.31 21.10
N GLY A 101 2.82 3.27 20.99
CA GLY A 101 2.95 4.40 21.90
C GLY A 101 2.35 5.68 21.32
N TYR A 102 1.44 6.29 22.07
CA TYR A 102 0.74 7.51 21.68
C TYR A 102 1.09 8.68 22.62
N ASP A 103 1.14 9.90 22.08
CA ASP A 103 1.25 11.12 22.90
C ASP A 103 -0.08 11.44 23.61
N HIS A 104 -0.09 12.51 24.42
CA HIS A 104 -1.27 12.99 25.13
C HIS A 104 -2.43 13.39 24.23
N ASP A 105 -2.13 13.81 23.00
CA ASP A 105 -3.17 14.11 22.02
C ASP A 105 -3.74 12.82 21.42
N GLY A 106 -3.12 11.67 21.65
CA GLY A 106 -3.48 10.37 21.11
C GLY A 106 -2.94 10.11 19.71
N ASN A 107 -1.88 10.80 19.28
CA ASN A 107 -1.20 10.55 18.00
C ASN A 107 -0.14 9.47 18.16
N LEU A 108 -0.02 8.56 17.19
CA LEU A 108 1.02 7.53 17.20
C LEU A 108 2.41 8.17 17.11
N VAL A 109 3.28 7.85 18.05
CA VAL A 109 4.65 8.39 18.15
C VAL A 109 5.70 7.31 17.94
N ASN A 110 5.50 6.11 18.48
CA ASN A 110 6.44 5.00 18.34
C ASN A 110 5.74 3.64 18.25
N THR A 111 6.44 2.68 17.66
CA THR A 111 6.16 1.25 17.80
C THR A 111 7.35 0.62 18.52
N THR A 112 7.13 0.03 19.69
CA THR A 112 8.20 -0.55 20.51
C THR A 112 8.09 -2.06 20.59
N TYR A 113 9.20 -2.77 20.41
CA TYR A 113 9.33 -4.19 20.72
C TYR A 113 10.14 -4.35 22.00
N MET A 114 9.66 -5.18 22.93
CA MET A 114 10.35 -5.49 24.18
C MET A 114 10.84 -6.93 24.13
N ILE A 115 12.03 -7.17 23.59
CA ILE A 115 12.54 -8.53 23.33
C ILE A 115 13.28 -9.05 24.56
N PRO A 116 12.76 -10.04 25.32
CA PRO A 116 13.48 -10.63 26.44
C PRO A 116 14.79 -11.27 25.98
N LEU A 117 15.86 -11.06 26.73
CA LEU A 117 17.16 -11.67 26.43
C LEU A 117 17.09 -13.20 26.46
N SER A 118 16.18 -13.76 27.27
CA SER A 118 15.91 -15.21 27.33
C SER A 118 15.39 -15.80 26.02
N LEU A 119 14.82 -14.99 25.12
CA LEU A 119 14.36 -15.43 23.79
C LEU A 119 15.46 -15.38 22.72
N MET A 120 16.55 -14.66 22.98
CA MET A 120 17.66 -14.48 22.05
C MET A 120 18.47 -15.77 21.87
N LYS A 121 18.81 -16.06 20.62
CA LYS A 121 19.60 -17.22 20.19
C LYS A 121 20.74 -16.77 19.29
N ALA A 122 21.80 -17.57 19.20
CA ALA A 122 23.00 -17.23 18.43
C ALA A 122 22.72 -16.96 16.93
N ASP A 123 21.66 -17.54 16.39
CA ASP A 123 21.20 -17.43 15.00
C ASP A 123 19.88 -16.64 14.88
N MET A 124 19.50 -15.88 15.90
CA MET A 124 18.26 -15.09 15.86
C MET A 124 18.44 -13.87 14.98
N HIS A 125 17.53 -13.71 14.02
CA HIS A 125 17.43 -12.53 13.19
C HIS A 125 16.09 -11.83 13.45
N LEU A 126 16.13 -10.53 13.75
CA LEU A 126 14.95 -9.69 13.90
C LEU A 126 14.77 -8.88 12.62
N ASN A 127 14.13 -9.48 11.64
CA ASN A 127 13.90 -8.86 10.33
C ASN A 127 12.48 -8.32 10.22
N ASP A 128 12.31 -7.25 9.43
CA ASP A 128 11.00 -6.72 9.03
C ASP A 128 10.02 -6.48 10.19
N LEU A 129 10.53 -5.93 11.31
CA LEU A 129 9.72 -5.53 12.46
C LEU A 129 8.53 -4.70 11.98
N LYS A 130 7.33 -5.17 12.34
CA LYS A 130 6.08 -4.62 11.83
C LYS A 130 5.75 -3.31 12.53
N VAL A 131 5.23 -2.38 11.74
CA VAL A 131 4.62 -1.12 12.19
C VAL A 131 3.22 -1.05 11.57
N PRO A 132 2.31 -0.20 12.10
CA PRO A 132 1.01 -0.08 11.49
C PRO A 132 1.07 0.39 10.03
N ALA A 133 0.10 -0.04 9.23
CA ALA A 133 0.10 0.24 7.79
C ALA A 133 0.09 1.76 7.50
N GLY A 134 0.91 2.19 6.55
CA GLY A 134 1.03 3.60 6.16
C GLY A 134 1.86 4.47 7.11
N VAL A 135 2.43 3.88 8.17
CA VAL A 135 3.33 4.56 9.09
C VAL A 135 4.78 4.43 8.59
N LYS A 136 5.53 5.53 8.63
CA LYS A 136 6.97 5.53 8.34
C LYS A 136 7.77 5.46 9.63
N VAL A 137 8.92 4.81 9.56
CA VAL A 137 9.93 4.85 10.60
C VAL A 137 10.89 6.00 10.25
N ASP A 138 11.09 6.92 11.17
CA ASP A 138 12.04 8.02 11.05
C ASP A 138 13.44 7.56 11.48
N HIS A 139 13.54 7.01 12.69
CA HIS A 139 14.76 6.44 13.26
C HIS A 139 14.42 5.31 14.24
N VAL A 140 15.46 4.62 14.70
CA VAL A 140 15.34 3.47 15.61
C VAL A 140 16.33 3.63 16.75
N ASP A 141 15.84 3.43 17.98
CA ASP A 141 16.67 3.28 19.16
C ASP A 141 16.65 1.85 19.68
N MET A 142 17.76 1.42 20.26
CA MET A 142 17.88 0.11 20.90
C MET A 142 18.51 0.28 22.28
N MET A 143 17.77 -0.07 23.33
CA MET A 143 18.24 0.10 24.70
C MET A 143 18.03 -1.17 25.52
N TYR A 144 19.02 -1.51 26.33
CA TYR A 144 18.86 -2.52 27.37
C TYR A 144 17.95 -1.98 28.49
N ASN A 145 17.06 -2.84 28.96
CA ASN A 145 16.29 -2.63 30.17
C ASN A 145 16.50 -3.83 31.11
N ALA A 146 16.73 -3.57 32.39
CA ALA A 146 16.99 -4.61 33.38
C ALA A 146 15.72 -5.41 33.78
N GLY A 147 14.54 -4.95 33.35
CA GLY A 147 13.23 -5.47 33.74
C GLY A 147 12.40 -4.41 34.45
N HIS A 148 11.08 -4.49 34.30
CA HIS A 148 10.12 -3.60 34.97
C HIS A 148 8.77 -4.29 35.16
N PRO A 149 7.83 -3.75 35.97
CA PRO A 149 6.48 -4.28 36.03
C PRO A 149 5.89 -4.40 34.61
N GLY A 150 5.39 -5.58 34.25
CA GLY A 150 4.91 -5.91 32.90
C GLY A 150 5.87 -6.76 32.07
N VAL A 151 7.19 -6.54 32.15
CA VAL A 151 8.23 -7.41 31.55
C VAL A 151 9.40 -7.50 32.53
N ALA A 152 9.33 -8.49 33.43
CA ALA A 152 10.22 -8.57 34.58
C ALA A 152 11.66 -8.98 34.24
N GLU A 153 11.85 -9.74 33.17
CA GLU A 153 13.18 -10.20 32.75
C GLU A 153 13.96 -9.09 32.01
N PRO A 154 15.30 -9.11 32.04
CA PRO A 154 16.10 -8.24 31.19
C PRO A 154 15.72 -8.38 29.71
N HIS A 155 15.56 -7.25 29.04
CA HIS A 155 15.07 -7.20 27.66
C HIS A 155 15.65 -6.01 26.91
N ILE A 156 15.59 -6.05 25.58
CA ILE A 156 15.93 -4.92 24.71
C ILE A 156 14.65 -4.23 24.27
N HIS A 157 14.57 -2.93 24.48
CA HIS A 157 13.62 -2.07 23.78
C HIS A 157 14.17 -1.78 22.40
N ILE A 158 13.43 -2.15 21.36
CA ILE A 158 13.67 -1.71 19.98
C ILE A 158 12.55 -0.74 19.66
N VAL A 159 12.85 0.56 19.67
CA VAL A 159 11.87 1.64 19.51
C VAL A 159 11.93 2.14 18.08
N LEU A 160 10.87 1.94 17.32
CA LEU A 160 10.72 2.45 15.96
C LEU A 160 9.93 3.75 16.04
N TRP A 161 10.61 4.88 15.90
CA TRP A 161 10.00 6.20 16.01
C TRP A 161 9.29 6.59 14.71
N HIS A 162 8.11 7.20 14.84
CA HIS A 162 7.26 7.66 13.74
C HIS A 162 7.21 9.18 13.62
N VAL A 163 8.07 9.85 14.38
CA VAL A 163 8.24 11.30 14.43
C VAL A 163 9.74 11.61 14.34
N PRO A 164 10.12 12.81 13.86
CA PRO A 164 11.52 13.23 13.92
C PRO A 164 12.05 13.19 15.35
N ALA A 165 13.34 12.89 15.55
CA ALA A 165 13.98 12.82 16.86
C ALA A 165 13.70 14.05 17.76
N ALA A 166 13.66 15.25 17.17
CA ALA A 166 13.32 16.49 17.89
C ALA A 166 11.91 16.50 18.52
N GLN A 167 11.05 15.55 18.15
CA GLN A 167 9.67 15.41 18.62
C GLN A 167 9.46 14.21 19.57
N GLU A 168 10.49 13.44 19.93
CA GLU A 168 10.36 12.37 20.93
C GLU A 168 9.82 12.88 22.27
N SER A 169 10.11 14.14 22.60
CA SER A 169 9.61 14.81 23.81
C SER A 169 8.08 14.85 23.93
N ARG A 170 7.34 14.58 22.85
CA ARG A 170 5.87 14.38 22.85
C ARG A 170 5.43 13.25 23.79
N VAL A 171 6.32 12.30 24.08
CA VAL A 171 6.06 11.21 25.03
C VAL A 171 6.85 11.33 26.34
N ALA A 172 7.63 12.40 26.57
CA ALA A 172 8.58 12.47 27.68
C ALA A 172 7.97 12.71 29.08
N LYS A 173 6.73 13.17 29.17
CA LYS A 173 6.03 13.51 30.42
C LYS A 173 4.55 13.31 30.25
#